data_AF-A0AAV2MTI8-F1
#
_entry.id   AF-A0AAV2MTI8-F1
#
_cell.length_a   1.000
_cell.length_b   1.000
_cell.length_c   1.000
_cell.angle_alpha   90.00
_cell.angle_beta   90.00
_cell.angle_gamma   90.00
#
_symmetry.space_group_name_H-M   'P 1'
#
loop_
_entity.id
_entity.type
_entity.pdbx_description
1 polymer ?
#
loop_
_entity_poly.entity_id
_entity_poly.type
_entity_poly.pdbx_seq_one_letter_code
_entity_poly.pdbx_strand_id
1 'polypeptide(L)' 'MCNPVNQPENLQDIQEPDIDWDDYTPDADGVVVVPEFNCPLDDEAYTRLKLYLDENRANTRTRELYLLCRECVHMGQ' A
#
# COMPACT_ATOMS: atom_id res chain seq x y z
N MET A 1 23.40 -1.77 3.70
CA MET A 1 23.84 -2.00 2.30
C MET A 1 22.69 -2.71 1.62
N CYS A 2 21.98 -2.06 0.68
CA CYS A 2 20.91 -2.70 -0.08
C CYS A 2 21.52 -3.56 -1.18
N ASN A 3 21.17 -4.84 -1.24
CA ASN A 3 21.58 -5.71 -2.33
C ASN A 3 20.92 -5.22 -3.63
N PRO A 4 21.66 -5.18 -4.76
CA PRO A 4 21.07 -4.87 -6.05
C PRO A 4 20.02 -5.95 -6.38
N VAL A 5 18.82 -5.51 -6.76
CA VAL A 5 17.80 -6.40 -7.32
C VAL A 5 18.37 -6.93 -8.63
N ASN A 6 18.58 -8.25 -8.72
CA ASN A 6 18.90 -8.91 -9.99
C ASN A 6 17.65 -8.82 -10.88
N GLN A 7 17.49 -7.69 -11.58
CA GLN A 7 16.48 -7.60 -12.63
C GLN A 7 17.01 -8.34 -13.86
N PRO A 8 16.22 -9.23 -14.47
CA PRO A 8 16.62 -9.90 -15.70
C PRO A 8 16.79 -8.86 -16.81
N GLU A 9 17.86 -8.98 -17.60
CA GLU A 9 18.19 -8.08 -18.71
C GLU A 9 17.16 -8.17 -19.85
N ASN A 10 16.38 -9.24 -19.88
CA ASN A 10 15.30 -9.47 -20.85
C ASN A 10 14.02 -9.91 -20.12
N LEU A 11 12.92 -9.19 -20.34
CA LEU A 11 11.63 -9.53 -19.75
C LEU A 11 11.10 -10.90 -20.22
N GLN A 12 11.61 -11.44 -21.33
CA GLN A 12 11.26 -12.78 -21.83
C GLN A 12 11.92 -13.92 -21.03
N ASP A 13 12.95 -13.64 -20.23
CA ASP A 13 13.53 -14.60 -19.28
C ASP A 13 12.74 -14.69 -17.96
N ILE A 14 11.72 -13.83 -17.79
CA ILE A 14 10.77 -13.96 -16.68
C ILE A 14 9.86 -15.13 -17.01
N GLN A 15 10.21 -16.31 -16.51
CA GLN A 15 9.24 -17.40 -16.40
C GLN A 15 8.18 -16.95 -15.40
N GLU A 16 6.95 -16.76 -15.88
CA GLU A 16 5.81 -16.63 -14.98
C GLU A 16 5.78 -17.91 -14.13
N PRO A 17 5.76 -17.80 -12.80
CA PRO A 17 5.57 -18.97 -11.97
C PRO A 17 4.21 -19.58 -12.35
N ASP A 18 4.18 -20.90 -12.54
CA ASP A 18 2.97 -21.67 -12.85
C ASP A 18 2.09 -21.72 -11.59
N ILE A 19 1.51 -20.57 -11.24
CA ILE A 19 0.63 -20.38 -10.09
C ILE A 19 -0.78 -20.69 -10.57
N ASP A 20 -1.29 -21.83 -10.11
CA ASP A 20 -2.70 -22.17 -10.24
C ASP A 20 -3.53 -21.35 -9.24
N TRP A 21 -4.08 -20.23 -9.72
CA TRP A 21 -4.97 -19.39 -8.91
C TRP A 21 -6.34 -20.02 -8.67
N ASP A 22 -6.69 -21.09 -9.40
CA ASP A 22 -7.96 -21.82 -9.22
C ASP A 22 -7.89 -22.82 -8.05
N ASP A 23 -6.68 -23.28 -7.67
CA ASP A 23 -6.44 -24.15 -6.49
C ASP A 23 -6.16 -23.34 -5.20
N TYR A 24 -6.58 -22.08 -5.16
CA TYR A 24 -6.52 -21.28 -3.93
C TYR A 24 -7.43 -21.88 -2.85
N THR A 25 -6.85 -22.74 -2.01
CA THR A 25 -7.48 -23.14 -0.75
C THR A 25 -7.18 -22.10 0.32
N PRO A 26 -8.18 -21.60 1.08
CA PRO A 26 -7.95 -20.65 2.20
C PRO A 26 -6.98 -21.16 3.28
N ASP A 27 -6.75 -22.48 3.30
CA ASP A 27 -5.97 -23.20 4.30
C ASP A 27 -4.56 -23.61 3.80
N ALA A 28 -4.15 -23.17 2.60
CA ALA A 28 -2.77 -23.36 2.15
C ALA A 28 -1.83 -22.56 3.07
N ASP A 29 -0.71 -23.15 3.49
CA ASP A 29 0.34 -22.61 4.37
C ASP A 29 1.13 -21.42 3.75
N GLY A 30 0.44 -20.53 3.04
CA GLY A 30 0.92 -19.25 2.51
C GLY A 30 0.22 -18.09 3.22
N VAL A 31 0.22 -18.08 4.56
CA VAL A 31 -0.33 -16.94 5.31
C VAL A 31 0.61 -15.75 5.10
N VAL A 32 0.20 -14.81 4.25
CA VAL A 32 0.82 -13.49 4.20
C VAL A 32 0.50 -12.81 5.53
N VAL A 33 1.47 -12.83 6.45
CA VAL A 33 1.37 -12.08 7.70
C VAL A 33 1.43 -10.60 7.35
N VAL A 34 0.28 -9.95 7.34
CA VAL A 34 0.19 -8.50 7.23
C VAL A 34 0.59 -7.91 8.57
N PRO A 35 1.69 -7.13 8.66
CA PRO A 35 2.06 -6.51 9.92
C PRO A 35 0.95 -5.54 10.36
N GLU A 36 0.44 -5.76 11.57
CA GLU A 36 -0.47 -4.81 12.21
C GLU A 36 0.35 -3.62 12.73
N PHE A 37 0.05 -2.42 12.26
CA PHE A 37 0.63 -1.19 12.78
C PHE A 37 -0.47 -0.32 13.38
N ASN A 38 -0.15 0.35 14.50
CA ASN A 38 -1.05 1.36 15.04
C ASN A 38 -1.15 2.52 14.06
N CYS A 39 -2.37 3.07 13.90
CA CYS A 39 -2.57 4.27 13.13
C CYS A 39 -1.67 5.39 13.69
N PRO A 40 -0.87 6.08 12.85
CA PRO A 40 0.00 7.15 13.32
C PRO A 40 -0.75 8.44 13.67
N LEU A 41 -2.05 8.50 13.36
CA LEU A 41 -2.92 9.64 13.66
C LEU A 41 -3.77 9.33 14.89
N ASP A 42 -3.95 10.33 15.76
CA ASP A 42 -5.00 10.29 16.77
C ASP A 42 -6.41 10.36 16.13
N ASP A 43 -7.45 10.11 16.94
CA ASP A 43 -8.84 10.04 16.46
C ASP A 43 -9.33 11.36 15.84
N GLU A 44 -8.86 12.51 16.34
CA GLU A 44 -9.25 13.83 15.85
C GLU A 44 -8.61 14.11 14.48
N ALA A 45 -7.30 13.89 14.38
CA ALA A 45 -6.53 14.04 13.16
C ALA A 45 -7.01 13.06 12.08
N TYR A 46 -7.34 11.83 12.45
CA TYR A 46 -7.93 10.83 11.56
C TYR A 46 -9.31 11.27 11.05
N THR A 47 -10.18 11.74 11.93
CA THR A 47 -11.52 12.25 11.56
C THR A 47 -11.42 13.42 10.61
N ARG A 48 -10.51 14.37 10.88
CA ARG A 48 -10.26 15.52 10.01
C ARG A 48 -9.74 15.12 8.63
N LEU A 49 -8.80 14.17 8.59
CA LEU A 49 -8.28 13.65 7.33
C LEU A 49 -9.39 12.98 6.51
N LYS A 50 -10.25 12.19 7.16
CA LYS A 50 -11.37 11.53 6.51
C LYS A 50 -12.36 12.51 5.89
N LEU A 51 -12.75 13.55 6.63
CA LEU A 51 -13.62 14.61 6.11
C LEU A 51 -13.00 15.30 4.88
N TYR A 52 -11.72 15.65 4.99
CA TYR A 52 -11.00 16.32 3.90
C TYR A 52 -10.90 15.44 2.64
N LEU A 53 -10.66 14.13 2.81
CA LEU A 53 -10.65 13.18 1.70
C LEU A 53 -12.02 13.09 1.03
N ASP A 54 -13.10 12.99 1.79
CA ASP A 54 -14.46 12.89 1.25
C ASP A 54 -14.84 14.14 0.43
N GLU A 55 -14.46 15.33 0.91
CA GLU A 55 -14.70 16.61 0.21
C GLU A 55 -13.91 16.73 -1.11
N ASN A 56 -12.72 16.12 -1.18
CA ASN A 56 -11.79 16.28 -2.29
C ASN A 56 -11.76 15.06 -3.24
N ARG A 57 -12.42 13.95 -2.88
CA ARG A 57 -12.35 12.67 -3.61
C ARG A 57 -12.77 12.77 -5.08
N ALA A 58 -13.75 13.61 -5.38
CA ALA A 58 -14.28 13.78 -6.73
C ALA A 58 -13.41 14.70 -7.62
N ASN A 59 -12.62 15.59 -7.02
CA ASN A 59 -11.98 16.71 -7.73
C ASN A 59 -10.45 16.65 -7.74
N THR A 60 -9.86 15.77 -6.93
CA THR A 60 -8.41 15.76 -6.68
C THR A 60 -7.79 14.49 -7.23
N ARG A 61 -6.70 14.62 -8.00
CA ARG A 61 -6.00 13.45 -8.57
C ARG A 61 -5.43 12.62 -7.43
N THR A 62 -5.42 11.30 -7.57
CA THR A 62 -4.94 10.35 -6.53
C THR A 62 -3.54 10.70 -6.00
N ARG A 63 -2.66 11.24 -6.86
CA ARG A 63 -1.32 11.70 -6.47
C ARG A 63 -1.34 12.88 -5.50
N GLU A 64 -2.24 13.83 -5.70
CA GLU A 64 -2.37 15.03 -4.84
C GLU A 64 -2.93 14.62 -3.47
N LEU A 65 -3.94 13.75 -3.45
CA LEU A 65 -4.47 13.16 -2.20
C LEU A 65 -3.37 12.42 -1.41
N TYR A 66 -2.50 11.66 -2.08
CA TYR A 66 -1.37 11.00 -1.43
C TYR A 66 -0.40 11.98 -0.77
N LEU A 67 -0.04 13.07 -1.47
CA LEU A 67 0.87 14.08 -0.92
C LEU A 67 0.27 14.76 0.31
N LEU A 68 -1.03 15.06 0.27
CA LEU A 68 -1.76 15.66 1.39
C LEU A 68 -1.80 14.73 2.61
N CYS A 69 -2.13 13.45 2.41
CA CYS A 69 -2.08 12.45 3.49
C CYS A 69 -0.68 12.33 4.10
N ARG A 70 0.37 12.35 3.27
CA ARG A 70 1.76 12.29 3.74
C ARG A 70 2.06 13.46 4.67
N GLU A 71 1.69 14.68 4.28
CA GLU A 71 1.90 15.87 5.09
C GLU A 71 1.15 15.81 6.43
N CYS A 72 -0.10 15.34 6.43
CA CYS A 72 -0.87 15.18 7.67
C CYS A 72 -0.22 14.22 8.67
N VAL A 73 0.38 13.12 8.19
CA VAL A 73 1.08 12.14 9.05
C VAL A 73 2.40 12.70 9.59
N HIS A 74 3.06 13.59 8.85
CA HIS A 74 4.36 14.15 9.28
C HIS A 74 4.22 15.38 10.20
N MET A 75 3.06 16.05 10.22
CA MET A 75 2.81 17.18 11.13
C MET A 75 2.28 16.78 12.50
N GLY A 76 1.90 15.51 12.71
CA GLY A 76 1.39 14.98 13.97
C GLY A 76 2.46 14.41 14.92
N GLN A 77 3.75 14.65 14.66
CA GLN A 77 4.88 14.23 15.50
C GLN A 77 5.52 15.40 16.24
#